data_AF-A0A7H1Q303-F1
#
_entry.id   AF-A0A7H1Q303-F1
#
_cell.length_a   1.000
_cell.length_b   1.000
_cell.length_c   1.000
_cell.angle_alpha   90.00
_cell.angle_beta   90.00
_cell.angle_gamma   90.00
#
_symmetry.space_group_name_H-M   'P 1'
#
loop_
_entity.id
_entity.type
_entity.pdbx_description
1 polymer ?
#
loop_
_entity_poly.entity_id
_entity_poly.type
_entity_poly.pdbx_seq_one_letter_code
_entity_poly.pdbx_strand_id
1 'polypeptide(L)'
;MNAYSGDLDLNVTDATGNGVEVDVATNLLNGTVRLSLLWTQEIYLHLDDAERVAKSLLRAATQCRQGGKARRSGFEGTSSPSP
;
A
#
# COMPACT_ATOMS: atom_id res chain seq x y z
N MET A 1 14.97 -5.10 8.52
CA MET A 1 14.42 -4.75 7.20
C MET A 1 12.90 -4.81 7.32
N ASN A 2 12.19 -3.69 7.19
CA ASN A 2 10.74 -3.70 7.30
C ASN A 2 10.16 -4.14 5.95
N ALA A 3 9.34 -5.19 5.94
CA ALA A 3 8.75 -5.71 4.71
C ALA A 3 7.66 -4.78 4.13
N TYR A 4 7.26 -3.76 4.88
CA TYR A 4 6.20 -2.84 4.54
C TYR A 4 6.72 -1.44 4.21
N SER A 5 6.18 -0.85 3.15
CA SER A 5 6.32 0.57 2.82
C SER A 5 4.96 1.24 3.01
N GLY A 6 4.83 2.07 4.04
CA GLY A 6 3.61 2.82 4.36
C GLY A 6 3.45 4.10 3.53
N ASP A 7 2.23 4.58 3.40
CA ASP A 7 1.93 5.92 2.86
C ASP A 7 2.05 6.96 3.98
N LEU A 8 3.20 7.62 4.07
CA LEU A 8 3.50 8.61 5.11
C LEU A 8 2.68 9.90 4.97
N ASP A 9 2.08 10.14 3.80
CA ASP A 9 1.25 11.33 3.55
C ASP A 9 -0.23 11.07 3.90
N LEU A 10 -0.59 9.83 4.26
CA LEU A 10 -1.95 9.48 4.69
C LEU A 10 -2.13 9.80 6.17
N ASN A 11 -2.48 11.04 6.47
CA ASN A 11 -2.93 11.46 7.80
C ASN A 11 -4.46 11.57 7.82
N VAL A 12 -5.14 10.47 8.16
CA VAL A 12 -6.60 10.40 8.23
C VAL A 12 -7.01 9.81 9.57
N THR A 13 -7.85 10.55 10.28
CA THR A 13 -8.42 10.18 11.57
C THR A 13 -9.92 9.99 11.46
N ASP A 14 -10.47 9.17 12.35
CA ASP A 14 -11.91 8.91 12.43
C ASP A 14 -12.74 10.17 12.68
N ALA A 15 -13.81 10.32 11.92
CA ALA A 15 -14.71 11.47 11.93
C ALA A 15 -15.53 11.60 13.22
N THR A 16 -15.65 10.54 14.02
CA THR A 16 -16.34 10.59 15.32
C THR A 16 -15.44 11.09 16.45
N GLY A 17 -14.14 11.32 16.17
CA GLY A 17 -13.19 11.84 17.14
C GLY A 17 -12.61 10.78 18.09
N ASN A 18 -12.80 9.48 17.78
CA ASN A 18 -12.31 8.38 18.60
C ASN A 18 -10.79 8.11 18.48
N GLY A 19 -10.06 8.94 17.73
CA GLY A 19 -8.60 8.84 17.59
C GLY A 19 -8.12 7.60 16.83
N VAL A 20 -9.01 6.94 16.09
CA VAL A 20 -8.65 5.85 15.18
C VAL A 20 -7.98 6.44 13.94
N GLU A 21 -6.88 5.81 13.52
CA GLU A 21 -6.11 6.21 12.34
C GLU A 21 -6.13 5.11 11.27
N VAL A 22 -6.02 5.54 10.01
CA VAL A 22 -5.89 4.66 8.84
C VAL A 22 -4.43 4.59 8.40
N ASP A 23 -3.88 3.39 8.34
CA ASP A 23 -2.59 3.10 7.69
C ASP A 23 -2.79 2.30 6.40
N VAL A 24 -2.10 2.70 5.34
CA VAL A 24 -2.03 1.95 4.09
C VAL A 24 -0.57 1.62 3.81
N ALA A 25 -0.27 0.34 3.66
CA ALA A 25 1.09 -0.11 3.41
C ALA A 25 1.17 -1.18 2.33
N THR A 26 2.22 -1.10 1.52
CA THR A 26 2.56 -2.11 0.53
C THR A 26 3.49 -3.14 1.15
N ASN A 27 3.14 -4.42 1.09
CA ASN A 27 4.07 -5.51 1.38
C ASN A 27 5.01 -5.70 0.19
N LEU A 28 6.27 -5.32 0.36
CA LEU A 28 7.27 -5.37 -0.69
C LEU A 28 7.66 -6.81 -1.06
N LEU A 29 7.40 -7.81 -0.21
CA LEU A 29 7.79 -9.20 -0.48
C LEU A 29 6.82 -9.89 -1.44
N ASN A 30 5.51 -9.76 -1.22
CA ASN A 30 4.49 -10.47 -1.99
C ASN A 30 3.60 -9.54 -2.83
N GLY A 31 3.77 -8.22 -2.74
CA GLY A 31 3.01 -7.24 -3.50
C GLY A 31 1.55 -7.08 -3.05
N THR A 32 1.18 -7.55 -1.85
CA THR A 32 -0.14 -7.28 -1.29
C THR A 32 -0.20 -5.87 -0.68
N VAL A 33 -1.39 -5.27 -0.69
CA VAL A 33 -1.66 -4.00 -0.01
C VAL A 33 -2.38 -4.31 1.30
N ARG A 34 -1.93 -3.68 2.39
CA ARG A 34 -2.56 -3.74 3.70
C ARG A 34 -3.25 -2.42 3.98
N LEU A 35 -4.52 -2.50 4.36
CA LEU A 35 -5.25 -1.42 5.02
C LEU A 35 -5.33 -1.80 6.51
N SER A 36 -4.98 -0.89 7.41
CA SER A 36 -5.03 -1.11 8.85
C SER A 36 -5.77 0.03 9.52
N LEU A 37 -6.72 -0.34 10.38
CA LEU A 37 -7.42 0.57 11.28
C LEU A 37 -6.86 0.31 12.67
N LEU A 38 -6.25 1.32 13.28
CA LEU A 38 -5.68 1.15 14.61
C LEU A 38 -6.82 1.05 15.64
N TRP A 39 -6.79 0.00 16.48
CA TRP A 39 -7.68 -0.19 17.65
C TRP A 39 -9.17 -0.48 17.39
N THR A 40 -9.62 -0.57 16.13
CA THR A 40 -11.02 -0.82 15.77
C THR A 40 -11.17 -1.70 14.52
N GLN A 41 -12.39 -2.16 14.26
CA GLN A 41 -12.77 -2.93 13.06
C GLN A 41 -13.35 -2.04 11.96
N GLU A 42 -13.89 -0.88 12.31
CA GLU A 42 -14.52 0.06 11.38
C GLU A 42 -14.08 1.50 11.65
N ILE A 43 -14.11 2.33 10.63
CA ILE A 43 -13.81 3.76 10.71
C ILE A 43 -14.87 4.57 9.95
N TYR A 44 -15.24 5.70 10.51
CA TYR A 44 -16.12 6.68 9.88
C TYR A 44 -15.25 7.78 9.27
N LEU A 45 -15.42 8.05 7.98
CA LEU A 45 -14.62 9.03 7.25
C LEU A 45 -15.47 10.20 6.79
N HIS A 46 -14.89 11.40 6.83
CA HIS A 46 -15.42 12.51 6.03
C HIS A 46 -15.22 12.22 4.54
N LEU A 47 -16.01 12.90 3.70
CA LEU A 47 -16.02 12.70 2.25
C LEU A 47 -14.61 12.80 1.64
N ASP A 48 -13.88 13.86 1.98
CA ASP A 48 -12.55 14.13 1.44
C ASP A 48 -11.50 13.11 1.93
N ASP A 49 -11.66 12.63 3.16
CA ASP A 49 -10.74 11.65 3.75
C ASP A 49 -10.98 10.25 3.17
N ALA A 50 -12.23 9.89 2.86
CA ALA A 50 -12.53 8.68 2.09
C ALA A 50 -11.86 8.71 0.72
N GLU A 51 -11.86 9.86 0.03
CA GLU A 51 -11.15 10.02 -1.24
C GLU A 51 -9.62 9.90 -1.07
N ARG A 52 -9.06 10.46 0.01
CA ARG A 52 -7.62 10.34 0.32
C ARG A 52 -7.21 8.90 0.57
N VAL A 53 -7.99 8.13 1.33
CA VAL A 53 -7.75 6.70 1.57
C VAL A 53 -7.83 5.92 0.24
N ALA A 54 -8.83 6.19 -0.60
CA ALA A 54 -8.94 5.55 -1.91
C ALA A 54 -7.73 5.83 -2.82
N LYS A 55 -7.27 7.09 -2.86
CA LYS A 55 -6.07 7.49 -3.60
C LYS A 55 -4.81 6.81 -3.05
N SER A 56 -4.68 6.68 -1.74
CA SER A 56 -3.56 5.99 -1.10
C SER A 56 -3.52 4.50 -1.50
N LEU A 57 -4.66 3.81 -1.42
CA LEU A 57 -4.79 2.42 -1.87
C LEU A 57 -4.41 2.25 -3.36
N LEU A 58 -4.82 3.20 -4.21
CA LEU A 58 -4.45 3.18 -5.63
C LEU A 58 -2.94 3.36 -5.85
N ARG A 59 -2.30 4.26 -5.10
CA ARG A 59 -0.84 4.45 -5.12
C ARG A 59 -0.11 3.17 -4.69
N ALA A 60 -0.52 2.57 -3.58
CA ALA A 60 0.04 1.33 -3.07
C ALA A 60 -0.08 0.19 -4.11
N ALA A 61 -1.25 -0.01 -4.69
CA ALA A 61 -1.46 -1.01 -5.74
C ALA A 61 -0.62 -0.77 -6.99
N THR A 62 -0.38 0.50 -7.34
CA THR A 62 0.47 0.87 -8.48
C THR A 62 1.94 0.57 -8.21
N GLN A 63 2.42 0.86 -6.99
CA GLN A 63 3.77 0.47 -6.56
C GLN A 63 3.97 -1.04 -6.62
N CYS A 64 3.00 -1.85 -6.16
CA CYS A 64 3.06 -3.31 -6.27
C CYS A 64 3.24 -3.79 -7.71
N ARG A 65 2.48 -3.21 -8.65
CA ARG A 65 2.55 -3.57 -10.07
C ARG A 65 3.90 -3.20 -10.68
N GLN A 66 4.46 -2.03 -10.34
CA GLN A 66 5.76 -1.59 -10.82
C GLN A 66 6.90 -2.45 -10.25
N GLY A 67 6.87 -2.76 -8.95
CA GLY A 67 7.85 -3.64 -8.29
C GLY A 67 7.81 -5.08 -8.81
N GLY A 68 6.60 -5.61 -9.05
CA GLY A 68 6.43 -6.93 -9.68
C GLY A 68 6.89 -6.99 -11.15
N LYS A 69 6.83 -5.86 -11.87
CA LYS A 69 7.38 -5.75 -13.24
C LYS A 69 8.91 -5.70 -13.22
N ALA A 70 9.51 -4.96 -12.29
CA ALA A 70 10.97 -4.92 -12.10
C ALA A 70 11.53 -6.30 -11.72
N ARG A 71 10.84 -7.06 -10.85
CA ARG A 71 11.25 -8.44 -10.49
C ARG A 71 11.15 -9.43 -11.64
N ARG A 72 10.15 -9.29 -12.53
CA ARG A 72 10.04 -10.14 -13.73
C ARG A 72 11.10 -9.79 -14.78
N SER A 73 11.39 -8.51 -14.98
CA SER A 73 12.46 -8.05 -15.86
C SER A 73 13.85 -8.53 -15.42
N GLY A 74 14.11 -8.64 -14.11
CA GLY A 74 15.36 -9.19 -13.59
C GLY A 74 15.52 -10.71 -13.82
N PHE A 75 14.41 -11.43 -14.05
CA PHE A 75 14.42 -12.87 -14.30
C PHE A 75 14.56 -13.22 -15.79
N GLU A 76 14.16 -12.32 -16.70
CA GLU A 76 14.34 -12.51 -18.16
C GLU A 76 15.77 -12.16 -18.65
N GLY A 77 16.59 -11.51 -17.83
CA GLY A 77 17.97 -11.11 -18.17
C GLY A 77 19.02 -12.21 -18.13
N THR A 78 18.70 -13.42 -17.66
CA THR A 78 19.63 -14.57 -17.62
C THR A 78 19.23 -15.65 -18.62
N SER A 79 18.87 -15.25 -19.84
CA SER A 79 18.84 -16.18 -20.97
C SER A 79 20.14 -16.01 -21.74
N SER A 80 21.25 -16.56 -21.21
CA SER A 80 22.46 -16.71 -22.01
C SER A 80 22.15 -17.71 -23.14
N PRO A 81 22.39 -17.35 -24.42
CA PRO A 81 22.31 -18.31 -25.49
C PRO A 81 23.60 -19.15 -25.56
N SER A 82 23.40 -20.45 -25.83
CA SER A 82 24.25 -21.30 -26.69
C SER A 82 25.50 -21.96 -26.08
N PRO A 83 26.01 -23.09 -26.62
CA PRO A 83 25.81 -23.65 -27.97
C PRO A 83 24.91 -24.89 -28.09
#